data_AF-A0A446CKU9-F1
#
_entry.id   AF-A0A446CKU9-F1
#
_cell.length_a   1.000
_cell.length_b   1.000
_cell.length_c   1.000
_cell.angle_alpha   90.00
_cell.angle_beta   90.00
_cell.angle_gamma   90.00
#
_symmetry.space_group_name_H-M   'P 1'
#
loop_
_entity.id
_entity.type
_entity.pdbx_description
1 polymer ?
#
loop_
_entity_poly.entity_id
_entity_poly.type
_entity_poly.pdbx_seq_one_letter_code
_entity_poly.pdbx_strand_id
1 'polypeptide(L)'
;MKPLGMSCQSLVASPALARSIALPADPHTLSQEPTLALGTEQRESHWHLEGPDGSRQIVPFTPRLVTDDMLALKQAALRGVGVVALPLLMIRDELEAGTLVDVGAPWQPEPGSVHAVFPSRRGLLPGVRDLLDFMRTEYQEVARREHDAQKSHGRLVP
;
A
#
# COMPACT_ATOMS: atom_id res chain seq x y z
N MET A 1 -8.47 -19.28 -10.14
CA MET A 1 -8.12 -17.86 -9.94
C MET A 1 -7.63 -17.27 -11.25
N LYS A 2 -7.84 -15.97 -11.49
CA LYS A 2 -7.33 -15.23 -12.66
C LYS A 2 -6.68 -13.94 -12.18
N PRO A 3 -5.45 -13.60 -12.61
CA PRO A 3 -4.83 -12.32 -12.25
C PRO A 3 -5.60 -11.17 -12.91
N LEU A 4 -5.83 -10.10 -12.14
CA LEU A 4 -6.49 -8.87 -12.61
C LEU A 4 -5.49 -7.74 -12.81
N GLY A 5 -4.50 -7.62 -11.93
CA GLY A 5 -3.48 -6.57 -12.01
C GLY A 5 -2.69 -6.44 -10.73
N MET A 6 -1.99 -5.31 -10.60
CA MET A 6 -1.25 -4.93 -9.39
C MET A 6 -1.99 -3.79 -8.68
N SER A 7 -1.78 -3.65 -7.38
CA SER A 7 -2.30 -2.57 -6.56
C SER A 7 -1.14 -1.86 -5.91
N CYS A 8 -0.91 -0.61 -6.30
CA CYS A 8 0.14 0.21 -5.72
C CYS A 8 -0.12 0.41 -4.23
N GLN A 9 0.96 0.48 -3.46
CA GLN A 9 0.93 0.65 -2.02
C GLN A 9 1.66 1.95 -1.65
N SER A 10 1.33 2.53 -0.50
CA SER A 10 2.09 3.64 0.10
C SER A 10 2.27 3.40 1.60
N LEU A 11 3.40 3.87 2.14
CA LEU A 11 3.61 3.97 3.58
C LEU A 11 2.97 5.25 4.08
N VAL A 12 1.96 5.10 4.94
CA VAL A 12 1.18 6.23 5.42
C VAL A 12 1.12 6.30 6.93
N ALA A 13 0.97 7.52 7.43
CA ALA A 13 0.75 7.82 8.85
C ALA A 13 -0.29 8.93 9.00
N SER A 14 -0.87 9.07 10.20
CA SER A 14 -1.63 10.28 10.52
C SER A 14 -0.77 11.54 10.42
N PRO A 15 -1.35 12.72 10.15
CA PRO A 15 -0.64 13.99 10.18
C PRO A 15 0.05 14.27 11.53
N ALA A 16 -0.50 13.74 12.63
CA ALA A 16 0.08 13.92 13.95
C ALA A 16 1.41 13.19 14.10
N LEU A 17 1.48 11.93 13.65
CA LEU A 17 2.70 11.14 13.63
C LEU A 17 3.67 11.64 12.55
N ALA A 18 3.18 12.01 11.36
CA ALA A 18 4.03 12.51 10.28
C ALA A 18 4.84 13.76 10.68
N ARG A 19 4.33 14.60 11.59
CA ARG A 19 5.06 15.78 12.10
C ARG A 19 6.30 15.45 12.94
N SER A 20 6.41 14.25 13.52
CA SER A 20 7.61 13.83 14.23
C SER A 20 8.64 13.14 13.33
N ILE A 21 8.27 12.84 12.09
CA ILE A 21 9.12 12.18 11.11
C ILE A 21 9.80 13.25 10.25
N ALA A 22 11.13 13.21 10.17
CA ALA A 22 11.87 14.07 9.25
C ALA A 22 11.71 13.54 7.81
N LEU A 23 10.98 14.27 6.97
CA LEU A 23 10.74 13.92 5.57
C LEU A 23 11.69 14.64 4.61
N PRO A 24 12.15 14.00 3.51
CA PRO A 24 12.00 12.57 3.20
C PRO A 24 12.79 11.69 4.17
N ALA A 25 12.18 10.61 4.64
CA ALA A 25 12.79 9.72 5.63
C ALA A 25 13.53 8.56 4.95
N ASP A 26 14.69 8.19 5.49
CA ASP A 26 15.30 6.91 5.14
C ASP A 26 14.43 5.77 5.69
N PRO A 27 14.22 4.68 4.94
CA PRO A 27 13.40 3.57 5.39
C PRO A 27 13.79 2.96 6.74
N HIS A 28 15.09 2.93 7.07
CA HIS A 28 15.53 2.44 8.39
C HIS A 28 15.15 3.38 9.51
N THR A 29 15.02 4.68 9.23
CA THR A 29 14.50 5.65 10.22
C THR A 29 13.00 5.43 10.42
N LEU A 30 12.25 5.24 9.33
CA LEU A 30 10.81 4.91 9.40
C LEU A 30 10.55 3.61 10.17
N SER A 31 11.45 2.62 10.08
CA SER A 31 11.28 1.36 10.82
C SER A 31 11.46 1.50 12.33
N GLN A 32 12.02 2.61 12.82
CA GLN A 32 12.12 2.94 14.24
C GLN A 32 10.87 3.66 14.78
N GLU A 33 9.99 4.15 13.91
CA GLU A 33 8.72 4.73 14.31
C GLU A 33 7.74 3.65 14.77
N PRO A 34 6.64 4.02 15.47
CA PRO A 34 5.52 3.11 15.67
C PRO A 34 5.04 2.56 14.31
N THR A 35 5.00 1.24 14.15
CA THR A 35 4.63 0.58 12.89
C THR A 35 3.48 -0.41 13.09
N LEU A 36 2.74 -0.67 12.02
CA LEU A 36 1.63 -1.63 11.96
C LEU A 36 1.87 -2.60 10.79
N ALA A 37 1.44 -3.84 10.94
CA ALA A 37 1.62 -4.87 9.91
C ALA A 37 0.32 -5.60 9.58
N LEU A 38 0.15 -5.92 8.29
CA LEU A 38 -0.89 -6.82 7.82
C LEU A 38 -0.36 -8.26 7.85
N GLY A 39 -1.12 -9.18 8.44
CA GLY A 39 -0.83 -10.61 8.41
C GLY A 39 -0.97 -11.28 9.75
N THR A 40 -0.15 -12.30 9.99
CA THR A 40 -0.10 -13.03 11.25
C THR A 40 0.96 -12.47 12.17
N GLU A 41 0.71 -12.50 13.48
CA GLU A 41 1.67 -12.08 14.50
C GLU A 41 3.03 -12.77 14.30
N GLN A 42 4.05 -11.95 14.07
CA GLN A 42 5.43 -12.35 13.88
C GLN A 42 6.32 -11.42 14.69
N ARG A 43 7.45 -11.94 15.16
CA ARG A 43 8.41 -11.14 15.96
C ARG A 43 8.99 -9.97 15.17
N GLU A 44 9.04 -10.09 13.86
CA GLU A 44 9.63 -9.12 12.93
C GLU A 44 8.83 -9.14 11.63
N SER A 45 8.55 -7.96 11.07
CA SER A 45 7.95 -7.78 9.75
C SER A 45 8.93 -7.06 8.84
N HIS A 46 8.73 -7.18 7.53
CA HIS A 46 9.65 -6.62 6.54
C HIS A 46 8.87 -5.75 5.55
N TRP A 47 9.34 -4.53 5.34
CA TRP A 47 8.95 -3.77 4.16
C TRP A 47 9.88 -4.10 3.02
N HIS A 48 9.30 -4.46 1.87
CA HIS A 48 10.02 -4.57 0.61
C HIS A 48 9.76 -3.28 -0.15
N LEU A 49 10.79 -2.45 -0.32
CA LEU A 49 10.67 -1.09 -0.83
C LEU A 49 11.46 -0.92 -2.12
N GLU A 50 10.87 -0.23 -3.08
CA GLU A 50 11.50 0.24 -4.31
C GLU A 50 11.75 1.76 -4.21
N GLY A 51 12.97 2.19 -4.52
CA GLY A 51 13.40 3.58 -4.50
C GLY A 51 13.47 4.21 -5.90
N PRO A 52 13.81 5.50 -5.98
CA PRO A 52 13.67 6.31 -7.20
C PRO A 52 14.55 5.84 -8.38
N ASP A 53 15.70 5.20 -8.09
CA ASP A 53 16.64 4.71 -9.11
C ASP A 53 16.48 3.20 -9.39
N GLY A 54 15.33 2.62 -9.03
CA GLY A 54 15.10 1.17 -9.09
C GLY A 54 15.84 0.39 -7.99
N SER A 55 16.42 1.09 -7.01
CA SER A 55 17.02 0.49 -5.83
C SER A 55 15.98 -0.28 -5.04
N ARG A 56 16.33 -1.44 -4.50
CA ARG A 56 15.45 -2.23 -3.64
C ARG A 56 16.03 -2.35 -2.24
N GLN A 57 15.19 -2.20 -1.23
CA GLN A 57 15.55 -2.41 0.17
C GLN A 57 14.54 -3.34 0.84
N ILE A 58 15.05 -4.24 1.67
CA ILE A 58 14.25 -5.03 2.61
C ILE A 58 14.55 -4.49 3.99
N VAL A 59 13.52 -3.93 4.64
CA VAL A 59 13.68 -3.17 5.88
C VAL A 59 12.92 -3.88 6.99
N PRO A 60 13.61 -4.48 7.97
CA PRO A 60 12.96 -5.10 9.11
C PRO A 60 12.39 -4.03 10.05
N PHE A 61 11.23 -4.33 10.65
CA PHE A 61 10.58 -3.50 11.66
C PHE A 61 9.82 -4.37 12.66
N THR A 62 9.58 -3.83 13.87
CA THR A 62 8.80 -4.50 14.91
C THR A 62 7.43 -3.81 15.04
N PRO A 63 6.34 -4.40 14.51
CA PRO A 63 5.02 -3.79 14.59
C PRO A 63 4.49 -3.76 16.02
N ARG A 64 3.76 -2.70 16.37
CA ARG A 64 3.01 -2.59 17.63
C ARG A 64 1.63 -3.23 17.54
N LEU A 65 1.15 -3.46 16.32
CA LEU A 65 -0.12 -4.09 15.99
C LEU A 65 0.05 -4.92 14.72
N VAL A 66 -0.32 -6.20 14.80
CA VAL A 66 -0.47 -7.06 13.62
C VAL A 66 -1.92 -7.53 13.54
N THR A 67 -2.51 -7.45 12.35
CA THR A 67 -3.87 -7.95 12.10
C THR A 67 -4.01 -8.32 10.64
N ASP A 68 -4.97 -9.19 10.30
CA ASP A 68 -5.35 -9.51 8.93
C ASP A 68 -6.45 -8.58 8.37
N ASP A 69 -6.90 -7.59 9.15
CA ASP A 69 -7.91 -6.60 8.74
C ASP A 69 -7.26 -5.27 8.32
N MET A 70 -7.20 -5.03 7.01
CA MET A 70 -6.70 -3.77 6.44
C MET A 70 -7.53 -2.55 6.85
N LEU A 71 -8.84 -2.69 7.09
CA LEU A 71 -9.67 -1.58 7.54
C LEU A 71 -9.33 -1.20 8.98
N ALA A 72 -9.09 -2.20 9.85
CA ALA A 72 -8.61 -1.95 11.20
C ALA A 72 -7.26 -1.23 11.19
N LEU A 73 -6.33 -1.64 10.33
CA LEU A 73 -5.04 -0.96 10.14
C LEU A 73 -5.20 0.49 9.67
N LYS A 74 -6.07 0.74 8.69
CA LYS A 74 -6.37 2.09 8.21
C LYS A 74 -6.91 2.97 9.34
N GLN A 75 -7.86 2.47 10.13
CA GLN A 75 -8.41 3.20 11.28
C GLN A 75 -7.34 3.47 12.35
N ALA A 76 -6.46 2.50 12.63
CA ALA A 76 -5.35 2.67 13.56
C ALA A 76 -4.36 3.74 13.06
N ALA A 77 -4.00 3.74 11.77
CA ALA A 77 -3.14 4.73 11.16
C ALA A 77 -3.74 6.15 11.23
N LEU A 78 -5.04 6.30 10.93
CA LEU A 78 -5.78 7.56 11.05
C LEU A 78 -5.77 8.11 12.48
N ARG A 79 -5.72 7.24 13.49
CA ARG A 79 -5.62 7.60 14.91
C ARG A 79 -4.19 7.79 15.40
N GLY A 80 -3.19 7.67 14.52
CA GLY A 80 -1.78 7.88 14.85
C GLY A 80 -1.12 6.73 15.60
N VAL A 81 -1.67 5.51 15.51
CA VAL A 81 -1.09 4.33 16.17
C VAL A 81 0.26 3.94 15.57
N GLY A 82 0.43 4.14 14.25
CA GLY A 82 1.71 3.89 13.58
C GLY A 82 1.68 4.10 12.06
N VAL A 83 2.85 3.92 11.45
CA VAL A 83 3.10 3.85 10.01
C VAL A 83 2.65 2.50 9.49
N VAL A 84 1.96 2.48 8.34
CA VAL A 84 1.47 1.24 7.72
C VAL A 84 1.57 1.30 6.21
N ALA A 85 1.86 0.17 5.58
CA ALA A 85 1.75 -0.01 4.14
C ALA A 85 0.29 -0.37 3.79
N LEU A 86 -0.38 0.44 2.97
CA LEU A 86 -1.75 0.18 2.53
C LEU A 86 -1.91 0.38 1.01
N PRO A 87 -2.87 -0.33 0.38
CA PRO A 87 -3.21 -0.13 -1.02
C PRO A 87 -3.76 1.28 -1.27
N LEU A 88 -3.26 1.97 -2.29
CA LEU A 88 -3.72 3.32 -2.64
C LEU A 88 -5.23 3.38 -2.88
N LEU A 89 -5.79 2.36 -3.52
CA LEU A 89 -7.24 2.22 -3.73
C LEU A 89 -8.05 2.35 -2.42
N MET A 90 -7.48 1.97 -1.28
CA MET A 90 -8.13 2.03 0.03
C MET A 90 -7.96 3.36 0.75
N ILE A 91 -6.96 4.17 0.40
CA ILE A 91 -6.56 5.36 1.17
C ILE A 91 -6.49 6.65 0.36
N ARG A 92 -6.88 6.62 -0.92
CA ARG A 92 -6.84 7.79 -1.81
C ARG A 92 -7.60 8.98 -1.23
N ASP A 93 -8.82 8.75 -0.76
CA ASP A 93 -9.67 9.83 -0.24
C ASP A 93 -9.05 10.44 1.03
N GLU A 94 -8.40 9.64 1.87
CA GLU A 94 -7.70 10.12 3.07
C GLU A 94 -6.42 10.90 2.74
N LEU A 95 -5.69 10.49 1.71
CA LEU A 95 -4.52 11.20 1.19
C LEU A 95 -4.93 12.55 0.60
N GLU A 96 -5.98 12.59 -0.22
CA GLU A 96 -6.54 13.83 -0.79
C GLU A 96 -7.06 14.78 0.30
N ALA A 97 -7.70 14.24 1.33
CA ALA A 97 -8.18 15.02 2.48
C ALA A 97 -7.05 15.42 3.46
N GLY A 98 -5.83 14.92 3.29
CA GLY A 98 -4.71 15.15 4.22
C GLY A 98 -4.93 14.54 5.61
N THR A 99 -5.82 13.55 5.73
CA THR A 99 -6.08 12.81 6.97
C THR A 99 -5.16 11.60 7.12
N LEU A 100 -4.54 11.16 6.02
CA LEU A 100 -3.31 10.37 5.97
C LEU A 100 -2.26 11.13 5.17
N VAL A 101 -0.99 10.92 5.50
CA VAL A 101 0.17 11.53 4.83
C VAL A 101 1.08 10.40 4.37
N ASP A 102 1.55 10.48 3.12
CA ASP A 102 2.62 9.61 2.63
C ASP A 102 3.94 9.98 3.33
N VAL A 103 4.50 9.03 4.07
CA VAL A 103 5.75 9.19 4.80
C VAL A 103 6.86 8.32 4.22
N GLY A 104 6.57 7.50 3.21
CA GLY A 104 7.52 6.58 2.58
C GLY A 104 8.32 7.22 1.45
N ALA A 105 7.75 8.22 0.78
CA ALA A 105 8.39 8.83 -0.39
C ALA A 105 9.85 9.28 -0.11
N PRO A 106 10.82 8.94 -0.99
CA PRO A 106 10.63 8.37 -2.34
C PRO A 106 10.57 6.83 -2.39
N TRP A 107 10.56 6.13 -1.25
CA TRP A 107 10.51 4.67 -1.17
C TRP A 107 9.07 4.16 -1.14
N GLN A 108 8.73 3.27 -2.07
CA GLN A 108 7.37 2.74 -2.22
C GLN A 108 7.36 1.24 -1.90
N PRO A 109 6.36 0.74 -1.15
CA PRO A 109 6.23 -0.71 -0.97
C PRO A 109 5.96 -1.44 -2.28
N GLU A 110 6.44 -2.68 -2.37
CA GLU A 110 6.15 -3.56 -3.49
C GLU A 110 4.63 -3.64 -3.74
N PRO A 111 4.16 -3.46 -4.99
CA PRO A 111 2.74 -3.54 -5.30
C PRO A 111 2.14 -4.90 -4.97
N GLY A 112 0.93 -4.89 -4.39
CA GLY A 112 0.17 -6.10 -4.10
C GLY A 112 -0.43 -6.71 -5.38
N SER A 113 -0.51 -8.04 -5.47
CA SER A 113 -1.16 -8.70 -6.61
C SER A 113 -2.66 -8.88 -6.39
N VAL A 114 -3.48 -8.51 -7.38
CA VAL A 114 -4.94 -8.62 -7.32
C VAL A 114 -5.43 -9.77 -8.20
N HIS A 115 -6.20 -10.68 -7.62
CA HIS A 115 -6.70 -11.88 -8.28
C HIS A 115 -8.21 -12.04 -8.11
N ALA A 116 -8.89 -12.44 -9.18
CA ALA A 116 -10.26 -12.93 -9.11
C ALA A 116 -10.27 -14.42 -8.73
N VAL A 117 -10.99 -14.76 -7.66
CA VAL A 117 -11.22 -16.15 -7.23
C VAL A 117 -12.64 -16.55 -7.57
N PHE A 118 -12.80 -17.66 -8.29
CA PHE A 118 -14.10 -18.18 -8.72
C PHE A 118 -14.04 -19.73 -8.79
N PRO A 119 -15.15 -20.43 -8.51
CA PRO A 119 -15.21 -21.88 -8.59
C PRO A 119 -15.13 -22.34 -10.05
N SER A 120 -14.12 -23.14 -10.39
CA SER A 120 -13.81 -23.58 -11.76
C SER A 120 -14.70 -24.72 -12.30
N ARG A 121 -15.62 -25.27 -11.49
CA ARG A 121 -16.15 -26.63 -11.68
C ARG A 121 -17.16 -26.84 -12.82
N ARG A 122 -17.66 -25.79 -13.51
CA ARG A 122 -18.69 -25.93 -14.57
C ARG A 122 -18.39 -25.19 -15.88
N GLY A 123 -17.15 -24.74 -16.08
CA GLY A 123 -16.84 -23.80 -17.14
C GLY A 123 -17.37 -22.40 -16.80
N LEU A 124 -16.62 -21.37 -17.18
CA LEU A 124 -17.00 -19.98 -16.97
C LEU A 124 -18.14 -19.61 -17.91
N LEU A 125 -19.28 -19.17 -17.37
CA LEU A 125 -20.36 -18.58 -18.16
C LEU A 125 -19.81 -17.39 -18.98
N PRO A 126 -20.29 -17.16 -20.22
CA PRO A 126 -19.82 -16.06 -21.06
C PRO A 126 -19.80 -14.71 -20.34
N GLY A 127 -20.87 -14.33 -19.65
CA GLY A 127 -20.92 -13.07 -18.89
C GLY A 127 -19.91 -12.97 -17.75
N VAL A 128 -19.52 -14.10 -17.13
CA VAL A 128 -18.45 -14.09 -16.11
C VAL A 128 -17.09 -13.88 -16.78
N ARG A 129 -16.87 -14.46 -17.96
CA ARG A 129 -15.65 -14.23 -18.75
C ARG A 129 -15.53 -12.76 -19.15
N ASP A 130 -16.61 -12.20 -19.68
CA ASP A 130 -16.66 -10.80 -20.12
C ASP A 130 -16.41 -9.85 -18.94
N LEU A 131 -17.03 -10.11 -17.78
CA LEU A 131 -16.76 -9.37 -16.55
C LEU A 131 -15.29 -9.47 -16.13
N LEU A 132 -14.71 -10.68 -16.13
CA LEU A 132 -13.31 -10.87 -15.74
C LEU A 132 -12.33 -10.19 -16.71
N ASP A 133 -12.66 -10.12 -17.99
CA ASP A 133 -11.86 -9.40 -18.98
C ASP A 133 -11.98 -7.89 -18.79
N PHE A 134 -13.18 -7.37 -18.56
CA PHE A 134 -13.40 -5.97 -18.20
C PHE A 134 -12.63 -5.59 -16.94
N MET A 135 -12.78 -6.35 -15.84
CA MET A 135 -12.07 -6.08 -14.59
C MET A 135 -10.56 -6.04 -14.79
N ARG A 136 -9.99 -6.97 -15.56
CA ARG A 136 -8.54 -6.97 -15.85
C ARG A 136 -8.10 -5.70 -16.55
N THR A 137 -8.84 -5.24 -17.57
CA THR A 137 -8.53 -4.00 -18.28
C THR A 137 -8.59 -2.79 -17.33
N GLU A 138 -9.65 -2.70 -16.52
CA GLU A 138 -9.80 -1.58 -15.58
C GLU A 138 -8.72 -1.58 -14.48
N TYR A 139 -8.35 -2.75 -13.94
CA TYR A 139 -7.28 -2.85 -12.94
C TYR A 139 -5.92 -2.43 -13.50
N GLN A 140 -5.62 -2.72 -14.76
CA GLN A 140 -4.40 -2.26 -15.42
C GLN A 140 -4.36 -0.74 -15.56
N GLU A 141 -5.51 -0.14 -15.91
CA GLU A 141 -5.63 1.32 -16.02
C GLU A 141 -5.50 2.01 -14.66
N VAL A 142 -6.13 1.47 -13.61
CA VAL A 142 -6.00 2.00 -12.24
C VAL A 142 -4.55 1.92 -11.77
N ALA A 143 -3.90 0.76 -11.91
CA ALA A 143 -2.51 0.57 -11.50
C ALA A 143 -1.56 1.54 -12.21
N ARG A 144 -1.78 1.78 -13.51
CA ARG A 144 -0.99 2.76 -14.28
C ARG A 144 -1.16 4.18 -13.73
N ARG A 145 -2.40 4.60 -13.47
CA ARG A 145 -2.69 5.94 -12.92
C ARG A 145 -2.09 6.13 -11.53
N GLU A 146 -2.19 5.12 -10.66
CA GLU A 146 -1.61 5.12 -9.33
C GLU A 146 -0.08 5.25 -9.38
N HIS A 147 0.56 4.45 -10.23
CA HIS A 147 2.01 4.50 -10.43
C HIS A 147 2.49 5.87 -10.94
N ASP A 148 1.79 6.44 -11.92
CA ASP A 148 2.10 7.77 -12.46
C ASP A 148 1.84 8.89 -11.43
N ALA A 149 0.79 8.76 -10.62
CA ALA A 149 0.48 9.67 -9.52
C ALA A 149 1.54 9.62 -8.41
N GLN A 150 2.04 8.44 -8.06
CA GLN A 150 3.12 8.28 -7.08
C GLN A 150 4.45 8.86 -7.58
N LYS A 151 4.77 8.67 -8.86
CA LYS A 151 5.95 9.30 -9.49
C LYS A 151 5.88 10.81 -9.54
N SER A 152 4.67 11.37 -9.66
CA SER A 152 4.46 12.83 -9.68
C SER A 152 4.36 13.43 -8.27
N HIS A 153 3.78 12.73 -7.29
CA HIS A 153 3.78 13.15 -5.88
C HIS A 153 5.20 13.15 -5.26
N GLY A 154 6.09 12.27 -5.72
CA GLY A 154 7.51 12.32 -5.37
C GLY A 154 8.25 13.59 -5.86
N ARG A 155 7.61 14.45 -6.67
CA ARG A 155 8.13 15.78 -7.07
C ARG A 155 7.49 16.96 -6.31
N LEU A 156 6.48 16.70 -5.47
CA LEU A 156 5.71 17.74 -4.77
C LEU A 156 5.94 17.64 -3.26
N VAL A 157 7.20 17.75 -2.85
CA VAL A 157 7.54 18.24 -1.51
C VAL A 157 8.46 19.45 -1.74
N PRO A 158 7.99 20.69 -1.49
CA PRO A 158 8.83 21.88 -1.54
C PRO A 158 9.88 21.90 -0.42
#